data_AF-A0A4Q2XE64-F1
#
_entry.id   AF-A0A4Q2XE64-F1
#
_cell.length_a   1.000
_cell.length_b   1.000
_cell.length_c   1.000
_cell.angle_alpha   90.00
_cell.angle_beta   90.00
_cell.angle_gamma   90.00
#
_symmetry.space_group_name_H-M   'P 1'
#
loop_
_entity.id
_entity.type
_entity.pdbx_description
1 polymer ?
#
loop_
_entity_poly.entity_id
_entity_poly.type
_entity_poly.pdbx_seq_one_letter_code
_entity_poly.pdbx_strand_id
1 'polypeptide(L)'
;MQKALDDAREFTKEGKYKEALERHIWFHDHALAKNPAYYGVRLSFALSDWIALGAKYPEALAALRKIRDDKTARLAGGEDNRPLFHDVESINGALGEPRATVELFRKLDAGRPVFAASVVDMAGETLVDAGEFALVKKYMGDPDKRFNTAKSDYDRGLEYAKTSRVPDAARGAHERIFSSEVVRIVSVLEKTGDKEKAAEIQKKALAVLDSPTIRDALAP
;
A
#
# COMPACT_ATOMS: atom_id res chain seq x y z
N MET A 1 -3.16 23.37 -4.37
CA MET A 1 -3.10 22.06 -3.70
C MET A 1 -1.85 21.97 -2.85
N GLN A 2 -0.66 22.09 -3.46
CA GLN A 2 0.60 22.19 -2.70
C GLN A 2 0.55 23.20 -1.54
N LYS A 3 0.04 24.42 -1.79
CA LYS A 3 -0.15 25.44 -0.75
C LYS A 3 -0.92 24.93 0.49
N ALA A 4 -1.92 24.07 0.34
CA ALA A 4 -2.67 23.58 1.50
C ALA A 4 -1.80 22.66 2.39
N LEU A 5 -0.97 21.81 1.79
CA LEU A 5 -0.01 21.00 2.55
C LEU A 5 1.09 21.87 3.19
N ASP A 6 1.58 22.87 2.45
CA ASP A 6 2.60 23.78 2.97
C ASP A 6 2.05 24.60 4.14
N ASP A 7 0.84 25.14 4.02
CA ASP A 7 0.12 25.83 5.10
C ASP A 7 -0.07 24.90 6.31
N ALA A 8 -0.47 23.63 6.09
CA ALA A 8 -0.63 22.65 7.18
C ALA A 8 0.68 22.43 7.96
N ARG A 9 1.80 22.32 7.24
CA ARG A 9 3.13 22.16 7.82
C ARG A 9 3.57 23.41 8.57
N GLU A 10 3.32 24.60 8.02
CA GLU A 10 3.65 25.88 8.64
C GLU A 10 2.84 26.08 9.93
N PHE A 11 1.53 25.90 9.89
CA PHE A 11 0.67 25.99 11.07
C PHE A 11 1.08 24.97 12.15
N THR A 12 1.49 23.76 11.76
CA THR A 12 2.03 22.77 12.71
C THR A 12 3.32 23.25 13.38
N LYS A 13 4.21 23.94 12.65
CA LYS A 13 5.44 24.52 13.20
C LYS A 13 5.16 25.68 14.14
N GLU A 14 4.14 26.48 13.84
CA GLU A 14 3.71 27.63 14.64
C GLU A 14 2.85 27.26 15.87
N GLY A 15 2.49 25.98 16.03
CA GLY A 15 1.59 25.53 17.12
C GLY A 15 0.10 25.81 16.86
N LYS A 16 -0.27 26.25 15.66
CA LYS A 16 -1.66 26.48 15.21
C LYS A 16 -2.30 25.17 14.76
N TYR A 17 -2.45 24.23 15.69
CA TYR A 17 -2.78 22.84 15.36
C TYR A 17 -4.17 22.65 14.77
N LYS A 18 -5.14 23.48 15.17
CA LYS A 18 -6.50 23.41 14.63
C LYS A 18 -6.51 23.82 13.15
N GLU A 19 -5.85 24.92 12.82
CA GLU A 19 -5.72 25.42 11.46
C GLU A 19 -4.91 24.46 10.59
N ALA A 20 -3.87 23.83 11.15
CA ALA A 20 -3.13 22.77 10.47
C ALA A 20 -4.06 21.58 10.12
N LEU A 21 -4.88 21.14 11.08
CA LEU A 21 -5.85 20.06 10.86
C LEU A 21 -6.87 20.42 9.77
N GLU A 22 -7.41 21.65 9.78
CA GLU A 22 -8.33 22.13 8.75
C GLU A 22 -7.71 22.05 7.34
N ARG A 23 -6.41 22.35 7.22
CA ARG A 23 -5.68 22.26 5.95
C ARG A 23 -5.44 20.81 5.50
N HIS A 24 -5.12 19.91 6.43
CA HIS A 24 -5.01 18.48 6.15
C HIS A 24 -6.32 17.90 5.62
N ILE A 25 -7.43 18.16 6.31
CA ILE A 25 -8.77 17.71 5.89
C ILE A 25 -9.10 18.28 4.51
N TRP A 26 -8.92 19.58 4.32
CA TRP A 26 -9.23 20.21 3.03
C TRP A 26 -8.42 19.62 1.89
N PHE A 27 -7.11 19.40 2.08
CA PHE A 27 -6.27 18.76 1.08
C PHE A 27 -6.77 17.34 0.77
N HIS A 28 -7.06 16.55 1.80
CA HIS A 28 -7.53 15.18 1.64
C HIS A 28 -8.84 15.09 0.85
N ASP A 29 -9.77 16.02 1.05
CA ASP A 29 -11.07 15.96 0.40
C ASP A 29 -11.06 16.54 -1.02
N HIS A 30 -10.16 17.49 -1.31
CA HIS A 30 -10.22 18.27 -2.55
C HIS A 30 -9.07 18.00 -3.53
N ALA A 31 -7.96 17.39 -3.08
CA ALA A 31 -6.75 17.26 -3.90
C ALA A 31 -7.01 16.60 -5.25
N LEU A 32 -7.72 15.47 -5.26
CA LEU A 32 -7.92 14.68 -6.47
C LEU A 32 -8.88 15.35 -7.46
N ALA A 33 -9.87 16.08 -6.94
CA ALA A 33 -10.79 16.84 -7.78
C ALA A 33 -10.10 17.98 -8.54
N LYS A 34 -9.03 18.56 -7.96
CA LYS A 34 -8.28 19.64 -8.64
C LYS A 34 -7.09 19.15 -9.44
N ASN A 35 -6.41 18.11 -8.96
CA ASN A 35 -5.29 17.52 -9.69
C ASN A 35 -5.09 16.04 -9.28
N PRO A 36 -5.43 15.09 -10.17
CA PRO A 36 -5.24 13.66 -9.92
C PRO A 36 -3.80 13.24 -9.58
N ALA A 37 -2.79 14.03 -9.96
CA ALA A 37 -1.38 13.74 -9.66
C ALA A 37 -1.07 13.71 -8.15
N TYR A 38 -1.94 14.28 -7.29
CA TYR A 38 -1.78 14.20 -5.84
C TYR A 38 -2.23 12.87 -5.23
N TYR A 39 -2.70 11.90 -6.03
CA TYR A 39 -3.13 10.59 -5.53
C TYR A 39 -2.09 9.93 -4.63
N GLY A 40 -0.88 9.72 -5.13
CA GLY A 40 0.20 9.11 -4.34
C GLY A 40 0.64 9.97 -3.15
N VAL A 41 0.73 11.30 -3.32
CA VAL A 41 1.11 12.25 -2.25
C VAL A 41 0.13 12.17 -1.08
N ARG A 42 -1.16 12.09 -1.40
CA ARG A 42 -2.24 12.02 -0.42
C ARG A 42 -2.20 10.74 0.41
N LEU A 43 -1.79 9.62 -0.18
CA LEU A 43 -1.71 8.31 0.48
C LEU A 43 -0.40 8.09 1.25
N SER A 44 0.56 9.01 1.15
CA SER A 44 1.91 8.85 1.71
C SER A 44 2.35 10.06 2.54
N PHE A 45 2.98 11.04 1.90
CA PHE A 45 3.57 12.21 2.56
C PHE A 45 2.53 13.03 3.33
N ALA A 46 1.33 13.21 2.76
CA ALA A 46 0.27 13.96 3.43
C ALA A 46 -0.26 13.24 4.69
N LEU A 47 -0.37 11.90 4.65
CA LEU A 47 -0.71 11.12 5.84
C LEU A 47 0.40 11.16 6.88
N SER A 48 1.67 11.07 6.46
CA SER A 48 2.82 11.18 7.37
C SER A 48 2.84 12.53 8.12
N ASP A 49 2.61 13.62 7.39
CA ASP A 49 2.50 14.96 7.98
C ASP A 49 1.30 15.04 8.96
N TRP A 50 0.17 14.41 8.62
CA TRP A 50 -1.02 14.36 9.49
C TRP A 50 -0.74 13.56 10.78
N ILE A 51 -0.04 12.43 10.69
CA ILE A 51 0.38 11.65 11.86
C ILE A 51 1.34 12.47 12.74
N ALA A 52 2.27 13.21 12.15
CA ALA A 52 3.18 14.08 12.88
C ALA A 52 2.45 15.23 13.60
N LEU A 53 1.39 15.80 13.00
CA LEU A 53 0.49 16.72 13.69
C LEU A 53 -0.24 16.01 14.84
N GLY A 54 -0.75 14.80 14.60
CA GLY A 54 -1.44 13.97 15.56
C GLY A 54 -0.65 13.65 16.84
N ALA A 55 0.67 13.54 16.73
CA ALA A 55 1.56 13.36 17.87
C ALA A 55 1.59 14.58 18.81
N LYS A 56 1.23 15.77 18.32
CA LYS A 56 1.17 17.02 19.09
C LYS A 56 -0.26 17.46 19.41
N TYR A 57 -1.22 17.02 18.61
CA TYR A 57 -2.63 17.41 18.68
C TYR A 57 -3.52 16.18 18.44
N PRO A 58 -3.90 15.44 19.51
CA PRO A 58 -4.62 14.17 19.42
C PRO A 58 -5.92 14.22 18.61
N GLU A 59 -6.60 15.37 18.58
CA GLU A 59 -7.80 15.63 17.79
C GLU A 59 -7.56 15.43 16.29
N ALA A 60 -6.34 15.63 15.80
CA ALA A 60 -5.98 15.33 14.42
C ALA A 60 -6.01 13.82 14.13
N LEU A 61 -5.59 12.97 15.07
CA LEU A 61 -5.71 11.51 14.93
C LEU A 61 -7.17 11.07 15.05
N ALA A 62 -7.96 11.72 15.91
CA ALA A 62 -9.39 11.46 16.03
C ALA A 62 -10.13 11.77 14.72
N ALA A 63 -9.82 12.90 14.09
CA ALA A 63 -10.37 13.27 12.78
C ALA A 63 -9.97 12.28 11.69
N LEU A 64 -8.71 11.83 11.67
CA LEU A 64 -8.22 10.86 10.70
C LEU A 64 -8.92 9.50 10.86
N ARG A 65 -9.09 9.02 12.10
CA ARG A 65 -9.87 7.81 12.39
C ARG A 65 -11.31 7.94 11.95
N LYS A 66 -11.96 9.07 12.23
CA LYS A 66 -13.34 9.32 11.78
C LYS A 66 -13.45 9.22 10.26
N ILE A 67 -12.52 9.82 9.51
CA ILE A 67 -12.50 9.73 8.04
C ILE A 67 -12.32 8.27 7.58
N ARG A 68 -11.44 7.51 8.23
CA ARG A 68 -11.25 6.07 7.95
C ARG A 68 -12.52 5.28 8.22
N ASP A 69 -13.17 5.50 9.36
CA ASP A 69 -14.37 4.79 9.79
C ASP A 69 -15.55 5.09 8.86
N ASP A 70 -15.77 6.35 8.50
CA ASP A 70 -16.82 6.77 7.56
C ASP A 70 -16.63 6.09 6.19
N LYS A 71 -15.40 6.03 5.69
CA LYS A 71 -15.08 5.33 4.43
C LYS A 71 -15.24 3.82 4.55
N THR A 72 -14.81 3.25 5.67
CA THR A 72 -14.98 1.81 5.96
C THR A 72 -16.45 1.43 5.98
N ALA A 73 -17.30 2.25 6.59
CA ALA A 73 -18.75 2.05 6.61
C ALA A 73 -19.36 2.10 5.20
N ARG A 74 -18.93 3.04 4.35
CA ARG A 74 -19.35 3.11 2.94
C ARG A 74 -18.97 1.86 2.16
N LEU A 75 -17.72 1.40 2.30
CA LEU A 75 -17.28 0.15 1.70
C LEU A 75 -18.15 -0.98 2.22
N ALA A 76 -18.27 -1.17 3.54
CA ALA A 76 -19.07 -2.24 4.14
C ALA A 76 -20.54 -2.21 3.70
N GLY A 77 -21.09 -1.02 3.44
CA GLY A 77 -22.45 -0.79 2.94
C GLY A 77 -22.68 -1.11 1.46
N GLY A 78 -21.66 -1.58 0.73
CA GLY A 78 -21.79 -2.04 -0.66
C GLY A 78 -21.16 -1.12 -1.71
N GLU A 79 -20.47 -0.05 -1.30
CA GLU A 79 -19.77 0.80 -2.27
C GLU A 79 -18.50 0.10 -2.78
N ASP A 80 -18.50 -0.29 -4.05
CA ASP A 80 -17.36 -0.91 -4.74
C ASP A 80 -16.45 0.18 -5.33
N ASN A 81 -15.70 0.86 -4.46
CA ASN A 81 -14.87 2.00 -4.82
C ASN A 81 -13.39 1.76 -4.46
N ARG A 82 -12.58 1.45 -5.47
CA ARG A 82 -11.15 1.15 -5.32
C ARG A 82 -10.34 2.29 -4.68
N PRO A 83 -10.41 3.55 -5.19
CA PRO A 83 -9.75 4.67 -4.54
C PRO A 83 -10.13 4.84 -3.06
N LEU A 84 -11.39 4.59 -2.72
CA LEU A 84 -11.87 4.69 -1.35
C LEU A 84 -11.32 3.54 -0.47
N PHE A 85 -11.18 2.33 -1.01
CA PHE A 85 -10.45 1.25 -0.33
C PHE A 85 -9.00 1.61 -0.06
N HIS A 86 -8.30 2.17 -1.05
CA HIS A 86 -6.89 2.56 -0.90
C HIS A 86 -6.72 3.64 0.19
N ASP A 87 -7.66 4.57 0.29
CA ASP A 87 -7.68 5.53 1.41
C ASP A 87 -7.77 4.84 2.77
N VAL A 88 -8.68 3.88 2.92
CA VAL A 88 -8.86 3.16 4.18
C VAL A 88 -7.60 2.37 4.52
N GLU A 89 -7.07 1.62 3.55
CA GLU A 89 -5.87 0.82 3.70
C GLU A 89 -4.67 1.68 4.12
N SER A 90 -4.41 2.77 3.40
CA SER A 90 -3.25 3.62 3.67
C SER A 90 -3.40 4.40 4.98
N ILE A 91 -4.62 4.80 5.36
CA ILE A 91 -4.87 5.40 6.68
C ILE A 91 -4.66 4.38 7.81
N ASN A 92 -5.12 3.13 7.64
CA ASN A 92 -4.86 2.07 8.62
C ASN A 92 -3.35 1.84 8.80
N GLY A 93 -2.59 1.80 7.70
CA GLY A 93 -1.13 1.71 7.73
C GLY A 93 -0.50 2.89 8.49
N ALA A 94 -0.88 4.12 8.16
CA ALA A 94 -0.36 5.33 8.80
C ALA A 94 -0.69 5.40 10.31
N LEU A 95 -1.85 4.89 10.73
CA LEU A 95 -2.26 4.82 12.13
C LEU A 95 -1.62 3.66 12.90
N GLY A 96 -0.91 2.74 12.23
CA GLY A 96 -0.39 1.52 12.85
C GLY A 96 -1.49 0.51 13.18
N GLU A 97 -2.59 0.50 12.44
CA GLU A 97 -3.77 -0.34 12.64
C GLU A 97 -4.01 -1.35 11.48
N PRO A 98 -3.00 -2.11 11.00
CA PRO A 98 -3.12 -2.95 9.80
C PRO A 98 -4.18 -4.06 9.91
N ARG A 99 -4.51 -4.50 11.14
CA ARG A 99 -5.59 -5.47 11.38
C ARG A 99 -6.94 -5.00 10.84
N ALA A 100 -7.20 -3.69 10.84
CA ALA A 100 -8.44 -3.13 10.31
C ALA A 100 -8.58 -3.37 8.79
N THR A 101 -7.46 -3.35 8.04
CA THR A 101 -7.44 -3.70 6.62
C THR A 101 -7.79 -5.18 6.41
N VAL A 102 -7.23 -6.07 7.22
CA VAL A 102 -7.51 -7.53 7.16
C VAL A 102 -8.98 -7.81 7.42
N GLU A 103 -9.55 -7.23 8.47
CA GLU A 103 -10.96 -7.40 8.83
C GLU A 103 -11.91 -6.87 7.75
N LEU A 104 -11.61 -5.69 7.20
CA LEU A 104 -12.38 -5.14 6.09
C LEU A 104 -12.30 -6.07 4.88
N PHE A 105 -11.09 -6.49 4.49
CA PHE A 105 -10.91 -7.34 3.31
C PHE A 105 -11.65 -8.68 3.46
N ARG A 106 -11.62 -9.32 4.65
CA ARG A 106 -12.42 -10.54 4.92
C ARG A 106 -13.91 -10.33 4.73
N LYS A 107 -14.46 -9.18 5.15
CA LYS A 107 -15.87 -8.82 4.91
C LYS A 107 -16.16 -8.65 3.41
N LEU A 108 -15.24 -8.02 2.68
CA LEU A 108 -15.35 -7.88 1.22
C LEU A 108 -15.30 -9.24 0.53
N ASP A 109 -14.38 -10.12 0.91
CA ASP A 109 -14.23 -11.47 0.37
C ASP A 109 -15.52 -12.29 0.51
N ALA A 110 -16.12 -12.26 1.70
CA ALA A 110 -17.32 -13.05 2.04
C ALA A 110 -18.57 -12.56 1.30
N GLY A 111 -18.75 -11.25 1.14
CA GLY A 111 -19.98 -10.68 0.57
C GLY A 111 -19.86 -10.24 -0.90
N ARG A 112 -18.67 -9.81 -1.33
CA ARG A 112 -18.41 -9.18 -2.64
C ARG A 112 -17.05 -9.61 -3.20
N PRO A 113 -16.87 -10.91 -3.52
CA PRO A 113 -15.58 -11.45 -3.95
C PRO A 113 -15.03 -10.82 -5.24
N VAL A 114 -15.89 -10.31 -6.12
CA VAL A 114 -15.46 -9.59 -7.35
C VAL A 114 -14.76 -8.28 -6.98
N PHE A 115 -15.32 -7.52 -6.04
CA PHE A 115 -14.69 -6.28 -5.58
C PHE A 115 -13.43 -6.57 -4.75
N ALA A 116 -13.44 -7.60 -3.91
CA ALA A 116 -12.26 -8.04 -3.16
C ALA A 116 -11.10 -8.46 -4.08
N ALA A 117 -11.37 -9.23 -5.14
CA ALA A 117 -10.39 -9.56 -6.18
C ALA A 117 -9.78 -8.30 -6.82
N SER A 118 -10.57 -7.24 -6.85
CA SER A 118 -10.21 -5.97 -7.40
C SER A 118 -9.24 -5.21 -6.47
N VAL A 119 -9.41 -5.26 -5.15
CA VAL A 119 -8.57 -4.49 -4.21
C VAL A 119 -7.43 -5.29 -3.58
N VAL A 120 -7.25 -6.57 -3.94
CA VAL A 120 -6.25 -7.44 -3.32
C VAL A 120 -4.81 -6.97 -3.52
N ASP A 121 -4.52 -6.28 -4.63
CA ASP A 121 -3.20 -5.71 -4.88
C ASP A 121 -2.82 -4.63 -3.86
N MET A 122 -3.81 -3.92 -3.31
CA MET A 122 -3.61 -2.88 -2.29
C MET A 122 -3.49 -3.49 -0.89
N ALA A 123 -4.19 -4.60 -0.61
CA ALA A 123 -4.18 -5.25 0.71
C ALA A 123 -3.14 -6.37 0.84
N GLY A 124 -2.54 -6.81 -0.27
CA GLY A 124 -1.82 -8.08 -0.35
C GLY A 124 -0.65 -8.21 0.61
N GLU A 125 0.11 -7.13 0.82
CA GLU A 125 1.20 -7.09 1.81
C GLU A 125 0.66 -7.25 3.23
N THR A 126 -0.28 -6.39 3.64
CA THR A 126 -0.94 -6.46 4.95
C THR A 126 -1.59 -7.81 5.23
N LEU A 127 -2.19 -8.45 4.22
CA LEU A 127 -2.78 -9.79 4.34
C LEU A 127 -1.72 -10.87 4.55
N VAL A 128 -0.60 -10.82 3.82
CA VAL A 128 0.50 -11.76 3.98
C VAL A 128 1.17 -11.62 5.34
N ASP A 129 1.42 -10.39 5.80
CA ASP A 129 1.99 -10.12 7.12
C ASP A 129 1.09 -10.61 8.26
N ALA A 130 -0.23 -10.61 8.04
CA ALA A 130 -1.21 -11.17 8.96
C ALA A 130 -1.36 -12.71 8.85
N GLY A 131 -0.64 -13.36 7.93
CA GLY A 131 -0.71 -14.80 7.72
C GLY A 131 -1.91 -15.28 6.89
N GLU A 132 -2.62 -14.39 6.20
CA GLU A 132 -3.81 -14.71 5.39
C GLU A 132 -3.43 -15.31 4.02
N PHE A 133 -2.48 -16.25 3.98
CA PHE A 133 -1.91 -16.80 2.74
C PHE A 133 -2.98 -17.42 1.83
N ALA A 134 -3.91 -18.20 2.40
CA ALA A 134 -4.99 -18.82 1.63
C ALA A 134 -5.92 -17.79 0.98
N LEU A 135 -6.20 -16.69 1.67
CA LEU A 135 -7.03 -15.60 1.18
C LEU A 135 -6.35 -14.85 0.04
N VAL A 136 -5.04 -14.58 0.16
CA VAL A 136 -4.26 -13.99 -0.95
C VAL A 136 -4.16 -14.96 -2.13
N LYS A 137 -3.93 -16.26 -1.87
CA LYS A 137 -3.87 -17.30 -2.90
C LYS A 137 -5.15 -17.38 -3.73
N LYS A 138 -6.32 -17.25 -3.11
CA LYS A 138 -7.63 -17.20 -3.79
C LYS A 138 -7.68 -16.20 -4.93
N TYR A 139 -6.96 -15.07 -4.80
CA TYR A 139 -6.96 -13.96 -5.77
C TYR A 139 -5.64 -13.78 -6.55
N MET A 140 -4.62 -14.58 -6.24
CA MET A 140 -3.30 -14.47 -6.88
C MET A 140 -3.38 -14.68 -8.41
N GLY A 141 -4.26 -15.58 -8.86
CA GLY A 141 -4.28 -16.04 -10.24
C GLY A 141 -3.07 -16.94 -10.55
N ASP A 142 -2.54 -16.83 -11.77
CA ASP A 142 -1.40 -17.63 -12.23
C ASP A 142 -0.07 -17.05 -11.70
N PRO A 143 0.70 -17.83 -10.90
CA PRO A 143 1.96 -17.36 -10.33
C PRO A 143 3.03 -17.00 -11.37
N ASP A 144 3.10 -17.70 -12.51
CA ASP A 144 4.07 -17.35 -13.55
C ASP A 144 3.71 -16.02 -14.20
N LYS A 145 2.42 -15.77 -14.44
CA LYS A 145 1.98 -14.47 -14.97
C LYS A 145 2.30 -13.34 -13.99
N ARG A 146 2.06 -13.55 -12.70
CA ARG A 146 2.40 -12.56 -11.65
C ARG A 146 3.90 -12.28 -11.60
N PHE A 147 4.73 -13.33 -11.62
CA PHE A 147 6.19 -13.18 -11.69
C PHE A 147 6.63 -12.42 -12.95
N ASN A 148 6.09 -12.77 -14.12
CA ASN A 148 6.44 -12.11 -15.38
C ASN A 148 6.03 -10.63 -15.39
N THR A 149 4.89 -10.28 -14.79
CA THR A 149 4.50 -8.87 -14.58
C THR A 149 5.50 -8.16 -13.67
N ALA A 150 5.84 -8.73 -12.51
CA ALA A 150 6.82 -8.14 -11.60
C ALA A 150 8.19 -7.94 -12.26
N LYS A 151 8.64 -8.90 -13.07
CA LYS A 151 9.88 -8.78 -13.85
C LYS A 151 9.80 -7.66 -14.89
N SER A 152 8.71 -7.58 -15.65
CA SER A 152 8.51 -6.53 -16.65
C SER A 152 8.51 -5.13 -16.03
N ASP A 153 7.86 -4.98 -14.87
CA ASP A 153 7.85 -3.73 -14.12
C ASP A 153 9.22 -3.37 -13.57
N TYR A 154 9.98 -4.37 -13.11
CA TYR A 154 11.37 -4.19 -12.68
C TYR A 154 12.26 -3.72 -13.84
N ASP A 155 12.22 -4.39 -14.99
CA ASP A 155 13.02 -4.04 -16.17
C ASP A 155 12.72 -2.59 -16.62
N ARG A 156 11.43 -2.23 -16.71
CA ARG A 156 11.01 -0.86 -17.03
C ARG A 156 11.46 0.15 -15.97
N GLY A 157 11.40 -0.22 -14.70
CA GLY A 157 11.88 0.59 -13.59
C GLY A 157 13.38 0.87 -13.68
N LEU A 158 14.19 -0.12 -14.07
CA LEU A 158 15.62 0.06 -14.29
C LEU A 158 15.90 1.01 -15.47
N GLU A 159 15.15 0.92 -16.57
CA GLU A 159 15.28 1.87 -17.67
C GLU A 159 14.92 3.30 -17.25
N TYR A 160 13.84 3.45 -16.48
CA TYR A 160 13.46 4.75 -15.92
C TYR A 160 14.55 5.31 -14.99
N ALA A 161 15.12 4.47 -14.11
CA ALA A 161 16.14 4.87 -13.15
C ALA A 161 17.37 5.49 -13.82
N LYS A 162 17.78 5.04 -15.02
CA LYS A 162 18.88 5.64 -15.79
C LYS A 162 18.66 7.11 -16.13
N THR A 163 17.41 7.54 -16.24
CA THR A 163 17.02 8.93 -16.57
C THR A 163 16.65 9.76 -15.34
N SER A 164 16.69 9.16 -14.15
CA SER A 164 16.37 9.83 -12.90
C SER A 164 17.44 10.84 -12.51
N ARG A 165 17.06 11.87 -11.75
CA ARG A 165 18.01 12.76 -11.07
C ARG A 165 18.80 12.06 -9.96
N VAL A 166 18.30 10.91 -9.49
CA VAL A 166 18.90 10.07 -8.45
C VAL A 166 18.94 8.59 -8.89
N PRO A 167 19.77 8.21 -9.89
CA PRO A 167 19.72 6.90 -10.52
C PRO A 167 19.86 5.71 -9.56
N ASP A 168 20.85 5.76 -8.65
CA ASP A 168 21.11 4.65 -7.72
C ASP A 168 19.96 4.46 -6.72
N ALA A 169 19.40 5.55 -6.21
CA ALA A 169 18.26 5.50 -5.31
C ALA A 169 17.00 4.97 -6.02
N ALA A 170 16.77 5.39 -7.26
CA ALA A 170 15.67 4.90 -8.08
C ALA A 170 15.82 3.40 -8.39
N ARG A 171 17.03 2.97 -8.78
CA ARG A 171 17.35 1.56 -8.99
C ARG A 171 17.10 0.73 -7.73
N GLY A 172 17.65 1.15 -6.58
CA GLY A 172 17.44 0.45 -5.32
C GLY A 172 15.97 0.38 -4.89
N ALA A 173 15.16 1.38 -5.25
CA ALA A 173 13.71 1.31 -5.02
C ALA A 173 13.05 0.22 -5.88
N HIS A 174 13.39 0.12 -7.16
CA HIS A 174 12.86 -0.92 -8.04
C HIS A 174 13.34 -2.33 -7.65
N GLU A 175 14.59 -2.49 -7.21
CA GLU A 175 15.11 -3.75 -6.67
C GLU A 175 14.34 -4.21 -5.42
N ARG A 176 14.02 -3.28 -4.51
CA ARG A 176 13.18 -3.56 -3.33
C ARG A 176 11.76 -3.96 -3.72
N ILE A 177 11.12 -3.20 -4.63
CA ILE A 177 9.77 -3.51 -5.11
C ILE A 177 9.73 -4.91 -5.73
N PHE A 178 10.66 -5.23 -6.62
CA PHE A 178 10.74 -6.56 -7.23
C PHE A 178 10.95 -7.66 -6.18
N SER A 179 11.87 -7.45 -5.23
CA SER A 179 12.12 -8.43 -4.17
C SER A 179 10.87 -8.68 -3.31
N SER A 180 10.17 -7.62 -2.88
CA SER A 180 8.94 -7.74 -2.09
C SER A 180 7.83 -8.48 -2.83
N GLU A 181 7.63 -8.17 -4.12
CA GLU A 181 6.65 -8.86 -4.97
C GLU A 181 6.94 -10.36 -5.09
N VAL A 182 8.20 -10.71 -5.36
CA VAL A 182 8.64 -12.11 -5.46
C VAL A 182 8.46 -12.85 -4.14
N VAL A 183 8.93 -12.26 -3.04
CA VAL A 183 8.80 -12.86 -1.69
C VAL A 183 7.34 -13.13 -1.40
N ARG A 184 6.44 -12.18 -1.68
CA ARG A 184 4.99 -12.37 -1.49
C ARG A 184 4.44 -13.55 -2.28
N ILE A 185 4.81 -13.68 -3.56
CA ILE A 185 4.39 -14.81 -4.41
C ILE A 185 4.89 -16.13 -3.82
N VAL A 186 6.18 -16.19 -3.48
CA VAL A 186 6.86 -17.37 -2.94
C VAL A 186 6.26 -17.79 -1.60
N SER A 187 6.10 -16.87 -0.66
CA SER A 187 5.53 -17.15 0.66
C SER A 187 4.09 -17.64 0.57
N VAL A 188 3.25 -17.02 -0.26
CA VAL A 188 1.88 -17.50 -0.45
C VAL A 188 1.87 -18.93 -1.01
N LEU A 189 2.66 -19.21 -2.05
CA LEU A 189 2.75 -20.57 -2.62
C LEU A 189 3.23 -21.60 -1.59
N GLU A 190 4.31 -21.29 -0.88
CA GLU A 190 4.91 -22.18 0.10
C GLU A 190 3.93 -22.48 1.24
N LYS A 191 3.31 -21.45 1.82
CA LYS A 191 2.38 -21.59 2.96
C LYS A 191 1.03 -22.18 2.56
N THR A 192 0.68 -22.19 1.27
CA THR A 192 -0.49 -22.92 0.75
C THR A 192 -0.18 -24.29 0.14
N GLY A 193 1.06 -24.78 0.27
CA GLY A 193 1.44 -26.14 -0.11
C GLY A 193 2.02 -26.31 -1.52
N ASP A 194 2.07 -25.27 -2.34
CA ASP A 194 2.64 -25.27 -3.70
C ASP A 194 4.17 -25.10 -3.67
N LYS A 195 4.86 -25.91 -2.85
CA LYS A 195 6.29 -25.76 -2.55
C LYS A 195 7.20 -25.86 -3.78
N GLU A 196 6.89 -26.76 -4.71
CA GLU A 196 7.65 -26.91 -5.96
C GLU A 196 7.56 -25.62 -6.79
N LYS A 197 6.37 -25.04 -6.91
CA LYS A 197 6.16 -23.80 -7.65
C LYS A 197 6.83 -22.61 -6.96
N ALA A 198 6.79 -22.56 -5.63
CA ALA A 198 7.49 -21.54 -4.85
C ALA A 198 9.01 -21.57 -5.14
N ALA A 199 9.63 -22.75 -5.11
CA ALA A 199 11.04 -22.93 -5.41
C ALA A 199 11.38 -22.59 -6.88
N GLU A 200 10.50 -22.94 -7.82
CA GLU A 200 10.67 -22.57 -9.23
C GLU A 200 10.68 -21.04 -9.43
N ILE A 201 9.72 -20.32 -8.84
CA ILE A 201 9.64 -18.86 -8.94
C ILE A 201 10.82 -18.20 -8.25
N GLN A 202 11.23 -18.68 -7.06
CA GLN A 202 12.41 -18.17 -6.36
C GLN A 202 13.66 -18.32 -7.23
N LYS A 203 13.88 -19.48 -7.83
CA LYS A 203 15.02 -19.72 -8.74
C LYS A 203 15.00 -18.79 -9.94
N LYS A 204 13.84 -18.60 -10.58
CA LYS A 204 13.69 -17.63 -11.70
C LYS A 204 14.03 -16.21 -11.24
N ALA A 205 13.58 -15.81 -10.06
CA ALA A 205 13.82 -14.48 -9.52
C ALA A 205 15.29 -14.22 -9.19
N LEU A 206 16.00 -15.20 -8.61
CA LEU A 206 17.44 -15.10 -8.33
C LEU A 206 18.30 -15.00 -9.60
N ALA A 207 17.81 -15.54 -10.72
CA ALA A 207 18.45 -15.32 -12.02
C ALA A 207 18.26 -13.90 -12.58
N VAL A 208 17.24 -13.16 -12.10
CA VAL A 208 16.97 -11.76 -12.47
C VAL A 208 17.70 -10.79 -11.53
N LEU A 209 17.62 -11.03 -10.23
CA LEU A 209 18.24 -10.22 -9.19
C LEU A 209 18.74 -11.12 -8.07
N ASP A 210 20.06 -11.16 -7.88
CA ASP A 210 20.67 -11.89 -6.77
C ASP A 210 20.52 -11.10 -5.46
N SER A 211 19.41 -11.35 -4.76
CA SER A 211 18.98 -10.62 -3.56
C SER A 211 18.92 -11.55 -2.35
N PRO A 212 19.58 -11.21 -1.22
CA PRO A 212 19.43 -11.97 0.03
C PRO A 212 17.97 -12.16 0.44
N THR A 213 17.14 -11.11 0.30
CA THR A 213 15.71 -11.17 0.62
C THR A 213 14.98 -12.24 -0.20
N ILE A 214 15.35 -12.44 -1.47
CA ILE A 214 14.76 -13.49 -2.31
C ILE A 214 15.30 -14.87 -1.92
N ARG A 215 16.59 -14.98 -1.60
CA ARG A 215 17.19 -16.26 -1.14
C ARG A 215 16.54 -16.76 0.15
N ASP A 216 16.27 -15.83 1.07
CA ASP A 216 15.72 -16.14 2.38
C ASP A 216 14.20 -16.36 2.37
N ALA A 217 13.52 -16.13 1.24
CA ALA A 217 12.06 -16.25 1.12
C ALA A 217 11.51 -17.67 1.37
N LEU A 218 12.35 -18.70 1.25
CA LEU A 218 12.04 -20.11 1.57
C LEU A 218 12.90 -20.64 2.73
N ALA A 219 13.65 -19.77 3.41
CA ALA A 219 14.43 -20.20 4.57
C ALA A 219 13.47 -20.65 5.69
N PRO A 220 13.82 -21.72 6.43
CA PRO A 220 12.99 -22.25 7.52
C PRO A 220 12.80 -21.28 8.68
#